data_AF-A0A955WUG6-F1
#
_entry.id   AF-A0A955WUG6-F1
#
_cell.length_a   1.000
_cell.length_b   1.000
_cell.length_c   1.000
_cell.angle_alpha   90.00
_cell.angle_beta   90.00
_cell.angle_gamma   90.00
#
_symmetry.space_group_name_H-M   'P 1'
#
loop_
_entity.id
_entity.type
_entity.pdbx_description
1 polymer ?
#
loop_
_entity_poly.entity_id
_entity_poly.type
_entity_poly.pdbx_seq_one_letter_code
_entity_poly.pdbx_strand_id
1 'polypeptide(L)'
;DEPLLVVGLLGGQDLVQADSPFGTRAGDPSLFLVPPDRQLRRDYAFLVPGTYALDFLTVVAAADTALALDGEPVDLAGAAPIPGTARVFLHLPLGDGGHRVTGDGPFAIRVTAFDDFVSYALTGGLDLRKP
;
A
#
# COMPACT_ATOMS: atom_id res chain seq x y z
N ASP A 1 3.59 -26.43 7.96
CA ASP A 1 4.10 -25.54 6.91
C ASP A 1 3.30 -25.71 5.64
N GLU A 2 2.19 -24.99 5.55
CA GLU A 2 1.39 -24.88 4.33
C GLU A 2 1.34 -23.40 3.92
N PRO A 3 1.26 -23.10 2.61
CA PRO A 3 1.22 -21.72 2.14
C PRO A 3 -0.08 -21.04 2.61
N LEU A 4 0.07 -19.92 3.31
CA LEU A 4 -1.05 -19.07 3.71
C LEU A 4 -1.21 -17.93 2.68
N LEU A 5 -2.42 -17.77 2.15
CA LEU A 5 -2.81 -16.60 1.35
C LEU A 5 -3.77 -15.75 2.18
N VAL A 6 -3.47 -14.45 2.30
CA VAL A 6 -4.35 -13.48 2.94
C VAL A 6 -4.84 -12.49 1.89
N VAL A 7 -6.16 -12.29 1.86
CA VAL A 7 -6.85 -11.36 0.97
C VAL A 7 -7.45 -10.23 1.82
N GLY A 8 -7.16 -9.00 1.44
CA GLY A 8 -7.81 -7.80 1.99
C GLY A 8 -8.90 -7.28 1.05
N LEU A 9 -10.00 -6.83 1.63
CA LEU A 9 -11.08 -6.12 0.94
C LEU A 9 -11.18 -4.71 1.50
N LEU A 10 -11.14 -3.71 0.63
CA LEU A 10 -11.52 -2.34 0.95
C LEU A 10 -12.99 -2.18 0.59
N GLY A 11 -13.80 -1.77 1.57
CA GLY A 11 -15.22 -1.53 1.37
C GLY A 11 -15.45 -0.29 0.52
N GLY A 12 -16.50 -0.32 -0.32
CA GLY A 12 -16.92 0.85 -1.09
C GLY A 12 -17.77 1.84 -0.26
N GLN A 13 -18.21 2.92 -0.91
CA GLN A 13 -18.94 4.06 -0.34
C GLN A 13 -19.98 3.72 0.72
N ASP A 14 -20.79 2.69 0.49
CA ASP A 14 -21.91 2.31 1.36
C ASP A 14 -21.46 1.72 2.71
N LEU A 15 -20.19 1.30 2.82
CA LEU A 15 -19.59 0.79 4.06
C LEU A 15 -18.87 1.89 4.87
N VAL A 16 -18.64 3.08 4.29
CA VAL A 16 -18.02 4.21 4.97
C VAL A 16 -19.08 5.03 5.72
N GLN A 17 -20.24 5.24 5.12
CA GLN A 17 -21.37 5.93 5.75
C GLN A 17 -22.69 5.50 5.09
N ALA A 18 -23.64 5.04 5.89
CA ALA A 18 -25.00 4.76 5.44
C ALA A 18 -25.62 6.01 4.80
N ASP A 19 -26.33 5.83 3.69
CA ASP A 19 -27.02 6.89 2.95
C ASP A 19 -26.13 7.97 2.31
N SER A 20 -24.85 7.66 2.01
CA SER A 20 -24.04 8.56 1.17
C SER A 20 -24.65 8.64 -0.25
N PRO A 21 -24.84 9.84 -0.82
CA PRO A 21 -25.27 9.97 -2.20
C PRO A 21 -24.26 9.30 -3.15
N PHE A 22 -24.76 8.59 -4.15
CA PHE A 22 -23.92 7.93 -5.16
C PHE A 22 -22.93 8.92 -5.80
N GLY A 23 -21.65 8.56 -5.85
CA GLY A 23 -20.62 9.39 -6.47
C GLY A 23 -20.19 10.61 -5.66
N THR A 24 -20.29 10.56 -4.32
CA THR A 24 -19.93 11.70 -3.46
C THR A 24 -18.92 11.39 -2.35
N ARG A 25 -18.45 10.14 -2.26
CA ARG A 25 -17.48 9.69 -1.26
C ARG A 25 -17.04 8.24 -1.51
N ALA A 26 -15.73 7.97 -1.44
CA ALA A 26 -15.08 6.66 -1.36
C ALA A 26 -15.60 5.61 -2.36
N GLY A 27 -15.05 5.57 -3.58
CA GLY A 27 -15.53 4.76 -4.71
C GLY A 27 -15.66 3.24 -4.52
N ASP A 28 -15.67 2.49 -5.64
CA ASP A 28 -15.96 1.06 -5.66
C ASP A 28 -15.06 0.21 -4.74
N PRO A 29 -15.53 -0.92 -4.18
CA PRO A 29 -14.67 -1.78 -3.36
C PRO A 29 -13.46 -2.31 -4.14
N SER A 30 -12.32 -2.48 -3.46
CA SER A 30 -11.11 -3.05 -4.06
C SER A 30 -10.56 -4.23 -3.26
N LEU A 31 -9.94 -5.17 -3.97
CA LEU A 31 -9.34 -6.38 -3.41
C LEU A 31 -7.82 -6.31 -3.56
N PHE A 32 -7.10 -6.73 -2.53
CA PHE A 32 -5.65 -6.83 -2.58
C PHE A 32 -5.12 -8.08 -1.88
N LEU A 33 -3.96 -8.56 -2.33
CA LEU A 33 -3.28 -9.73 -1.78
C LEU A 33 -2.13 -9.28 -0.90
N VAL A 34 -2.03 -9.81 0.32
CA VAL A 34 -0.88 -9.55 1.18
C VAL A 34 0.29 -10.44 0.71
N PRO A 35 1.44 -9.87 0.31
CA PRO A 35 2.56 -10.66 -0.16
C PRO A 35 3.15 -11.45 1.01
N PRO A 36 3.53 -12.73 0.81
CA PRO A 36 4.29 -13.47 1.79
C PRO A 36 5.67 -12.84 1.97
N ASP A 37 6.21 -12.92 3.19
CA ASP A 37 7.51 -12.34 3.56
C ASP A 37 8.67 -12.65 2.61
N ARG A 38 8.65 -13.83 1.99
CA ARG A 38 9.68 -14.26 1.02
C ARG A 38 9.65 -13.51 -0.32
N GLN A 39 8.59 -12.75 -0.59
CA GLN A 39 8.40 -11.98 -1.82
C GLN A 39 8.52 -10.47 -1.60
N LEU A 40 8.89 -10.04 -0.39
CA LEU A 40 9.24 -8.65 -0.12
C LEU A 40 10.49 -8.26 -0.92
N ARG A 41 10.47 -7.05 -1.46
CA ARG A 41 11.57 -6.50 -2.26
C ARG A 41 12.17 -5.29 -1.56
N ARG A 42 13.31 -4.86 -2.10
CA ARG A 42 14.01 -3.65 -1.69
C ARG A 42 13.74 -2.46 -2.62
N ASP A 43 12.96 -2.68 -3.68
CA ASP A 43 12.77 -1.73 -4.76
C ASP A 43 11.45 -1.98 -5.47
N TYR A 44 10.63 -0.94 -5.53
CA TYR A 44 9.35 -0.94 -6.21
C TYR A 44 9.22 0.32 -7.05
N ALA A 45 8.87 0.17 -8.32
CA ALA A 45 8.42 1.27 -9.17
C ALA A 45 6.95 1.05 -9.52
N PHE A 46 6.14 2.09 -9.45
CA PHE A 46 4.71 2.03 -9.72
C PHE A 46 4.18 3.38 -10.24
N LEU A 47 2.98 3.36 -10.77
CA LEU A 47 2.29 4.54 -11.31
C LEU A 47 1.04 4.82 -10.49
N VAL A 48 0.85 6.09 -10.15
CA VAL A 48 -0.39 6.64 -9.63
C VAL A 48 -1.05 7.45 -10.75
N PRO A 49 -2.19 6.99 -11.30
CA PRO A 49 -2.90 7.73 -12.34
C PRO A 49 -3.50 9.02 -11.78
N GLY A 50 -3.36 10.16 -12.47
CA GLY A 50 -3.94 11.44 -12.03
C GLY A 50 -5.44 11.60 -12.22
N THR A 51 -6.17 10.49 -12.22
CA THR A 51 -7.64 10.45 -12.29
C THR A 51 -8.27 10.20 -10.93
N TYR A 52 -7.48 10.21 -9.84
CA TYR A 52 -7.97 9.99 -8.49
C TYR A 52 -7.83 11.25 -7.63
N ALA A 53 -8.72 11.41 -6.64
CA ALA A 53 -8.74 12.60 -5.79
C ALA A 53 -7.77 12.49 -4.59
N LEU A 54 -7.53 11.26 -4.11
CA LEU A 54 -6.65 10.98 -2.98
C LEU A 54 -5.88 9.68 -3.19
N ASP A 55 -4.55 9.76 -3.14
CA ASP A 55 -3.65 8.62 -3.26
C ASP A 55 -2.80 8.45 -2.01
N PHE A 56 -2.62 7.19 -1.61
CA PHE A 56 -1.86 6.83 -0.43
C PHE A 56 -0.94 5.64 -0.72
N LEU A 57 0.28 5.73 -0.20
CA LEU A 57 1.19 4.60 -0.08
C LEU A 57 1.18 4.11 1.35
N THR A 58 0.94 2.82 1.54
CA THR A 58 1.22 2.12 2.79
C THR A 58 2.52 1.36 2.64
N VAL A 59 3.47 1.58 3.54
CA VAL A 59 4.69 0.79 3.64
C VAL A 59 4.63 -0.09 4.88
N VAL A 60 5.17 -1.30 4.78
CA VAL A 60 5.39 -2.20 5.92
C VAL A 60 6.83 -2.66 5.89
N ALA A 61 7.59 -2.34 6.94
CA ALA A 61 9.03 -2.62 7.01
C ALA A 61 9.46 -2.93 8.46
N ALA A 62 10.72 -3.35 8.66
CA ALA A 62 11.29 -3.34 10.00
C ALA A 62 11.48 -1.89 10.47
N ALA A 63 11.39 -1.64 11.78
CA ALA A 63 11.41 -0.28 12.33
C ALA A 63 12.71 0.49 12.04
N ASP A 64 13.81 -0.22 11.78
CA ASP A 64 15.14 0.30 11.49
C ASP A 64 15.48 0.34 9.99
N THR A 65 14.54 -0.06 9.11
CA THR A 65 14.77 -0.03 7.65
C THR A 65 14.83 1.41 7.15
N ALA A 66 15.92 1.77 6.47
CA ALA A 66 16.02 3.05 5.80
C ALA A 66 15.27 2.98 4.46
N LEU A 67 14.21 3.77 4.33
CA LEU A 67 13.40 3.87 3.12
C LEU A 67 13.56 5.23 2.45
N ALA A 68 13.46 5.26 1.12
CA ALA A 68 13.36 6.48 0.33
C ALA A 68 12.22 6.38 -0.68
N LEU A 69 11.44 7.44 -0.81
CA LEU A 69 10.40 7.63 -1.82
C LEU A 69 10.89 8.72 -2.78
N ASP A 70 11.04 8.35 -4.06
CA ASP A 70 11.54 9.22 -5.13
C ASP A 70 12.91 9.87 -4.82
N GLY A 71 13.72 9.15 -4.05
CA GLY A 71 15.05 9.59 -3.61
C GLY A 71 15.05 10.36 -2.29
N GLU A 72 13.88 10.75 -1.78
CA GLU A 72 13.75 11.45 -0.50
C GLU A 72 13.55 10.46 0.67
N PRO A 73 14.28 10.61 1.79
CA PRO A 73 14.12 9.74 2.95
C PRO A 73 12.67 9.74 3.50
N VAL A 74 12.18 8.55 3.84
CA VAL A 74 10.88 8.37 4.51
C VAL A 74 11.11 8.32 6.02
N ASP A 75 10.50 9.25 6.75
CA ASP A 75 10.53 9.26 8.22
C ASP A 75 9.55 8.23 8.80
N LEU A 76 10.10 7.21 9.47
CA LEU A 76 9.32 6.16 10.14
C LEU A 76 9.01 6.46 11.61
N ALA A 77 9.39 7.61 12.15
CA ALA A 77 9.17 7.94 13.57
C ALA A 77 7.68 7.93 13.97
N GLY A 78 6.77 8.22 13.03
CA GLY A 78 5.31 8.16 13.22
C GLY A 78 4.67 6.83 12.86
N ALA A 79 5.45 5.80 12.50
CA ALA A 79 4.92 4.52 12.06
C ALA A 79 4.28 3.74 13.22
N ALA A 80 3.16 3.06 12.93
CA ALA A 80 2.45 2.25 13.90
C ALA A 80 3.01 0.82 13.96
N PRO A 81 3.18 0.22 15.15
CA PRO A 81 3.68 -1.14 15.27
C PRO A 81 2.66 -2.17 14.79
N ILE A 82 3.14 -3.26 14.20
CA ILE A 82 2.31 -4.45 13.91
C ILE A 82 2.46 -5.45 15.07
N PRO A 83 1.40 -5.66 15.88
CA PRO A 83 1.48 -6.51 17.07
C PRO A 83 2.00 -7.91 16.78
N GLY A 84 2.91 -8.40 17.62
CA GLY A 84 3.50 -9.74 17.48
C GLY A 84 4.60 -9.85 16.43
N THR A 85 5.06 -8.74 15.85
CA THR A 85 6.16 -8.70 14.86
C THR A 85 7.17 -7.59 15.20
N ALA A 86 8.33 -7.61 14.55
CA ALA A 86 9.30 -6.51 14.61
C ALA A 86 9.03 -5.39 13.59
N ARG A 87 7.85 -5.41 12.94
CA ARG A 87 7.52 -4.52 11.83
C ARG A 87 6.65 -3.35 12.27
N VAL A 88 6.74 -2.29 11.48
CA VAL A 88 5.88 -1.11 11.55
C VAL A 88 5.19 -0.90 10.21
N PHE A 89 4.10 -0.15 10.22
CA PHE A 89 3.46 0.35 9.01
C PHE A 89 3.25 1.86 9.07
N LEU A 90 3.31 2.49 7.91
CA LEU A 90 3.09 3.92 7.75
C LEU A 90 2.25 4.19 6.51
N HIS A 91 1.31 5.12 6.61
CA HIS A 91 0.55 5.64 5.48
C HIS A 91 1.08 7.02 5.10
N LEU A 92 1.40 7.20 3.83
CA LEU A 92 1.93 8.43 3.26
C LEU A 92 0.97 8.92 2.16
N PRO A 93 0.64 10.22 2.11
CA PRO A 93 -0.02 10.77 0.94
C PRO A 93 0.91 10.66 -0.27
N LEU A 94 0.34 10.43 -1.44
CA LEU A 94 1.06 10.39 -2.71
C LEU A 94 0.50 11.41 -3.69
N GLY A 95 1.36 11.88 -4.59
CA GLY A 95 0.94 12.66 -5.74
C GLY A 95 0.74 11.78 -6.96
N ASP A 96 0.28 12.40 -8.05
CA ASP A 96 0.16 11.74 -9.34
C ASP A 96 1.52 11.48 -9.98
N GLY A 97 1.61 10.39 -10.74
CA GLY A 97 2.74 10.10 -11.61
C GLY A 97 3.49 8.83 -11.25
N GLY A 98 4.72 8.75 -11.75
CA GLY A 98 5.60 7.60 -11.51
C GLY A 98 6.35 7.77 -10.21
N HIS A 99 6.29 6.74 -9.37
CA HIS A 99 6.97 6.70 -8.09
C HIS A 99 7.90 5.51 -7.99
N ARG A 100 8.96 5.67 -7.20
CA ARG A 100 9.85 4.59 -6.81
C ARG A 100 10.13 4.63 -5.32
N VAL A 101 9.96 3.49 -4.66
CA VAL A 101 10.35 3.31 -3.25
C VAL A 101 11.51 2.33 -3.19
N THR A 102 12.56 2.72 -2.47
CA THR A 102 13.75 1.89 -2.25
C THR A 102 14.04 1.73 -0.76
N GLY A 103 14.66 0.63 -0.38
CA GLY A 103 15.06 0.36 0.99
C GLY A 103 16.36 -0.43 1.10
N ASP A 104 17.07 -0.27 2.21
CA ASP A 104 18.25 -1.08 2.54
C ASP A 104 17.89 -2.50 3.04
N GLY A 105 16.67 -2.65 3.57
CA GLY A 105 16.01 -3.90 3.94
C GLY A 105 14.80 -4.25 3.06
N PRO A 106 14.29 -5.49 3.14
CA PRO A 106 13.05 -5.88 2.47
C PRO A 106 11.83 -5.22 3.12
N PHE A 107 10.90 -4.73 2.30
CA PHE A 107 9.64 -4.11 2.74
C PHE A 107 8.49 -4.48 1.80
N ALA A 108 7.25 -4.21 2.23
CA ALA A 108 6.05 -4.33 1.42
C ALA A 108 5.48 -2.95 1.10
N ILE A 109 4.81 -2.83 -0.03
CA ILE A 109 4.01 -1.65 -0.36
C ILE A 109 2.57 -2.02 -0.68
N ARG A 110 1.63 -1.15 -0.30
CA ARG A 110 0.26 -1.14 -0.82
C ARG A 110 -0.07 0.29 -1.24
N VAL A 111 -0.33 0.48 -2.53
CA VAL A 111 -0.82 1.74 -3.07
C VAL A 111 -2.33 1.69 -3.08
N THR A 112 -2.98 2.71 -2.54
CA THR A 112 -4.43 2.82 -2.46
C THR A 112 -4.85 4.19 -2.98
N ALA A 113 -5.76 4.18 -3.95
CA ALA A 113 -6.31 5.37 -4.57
C ALA A 113 -7.82 5.46 -4.32
N PHE A 114 -8.35 6.66 -4.09
CA PHE A 114 -9.77 6.91 -3.94
C PHE A 114 -10.20 8.06 -4.86
N ASP A 115 -11.27 7.83 -5.62
CA ASP A 115 -12.08 8.87 -6.24
C ASP A 115 -13.57 8.56 -6.03
N ASP A 116 -14.43 9.51 -6.37
CA ASP A 116 -15.89 9.43 -6.20
C ASP A 116 -16.52 8.21 -6.90
N PHE A 117 -15.85 7.62 -7.89
CA PHE A 117 -16.36 6.46 -8.66
C PHE A 117 -15.46 5.22 -8.68
N VAL A 118 -14.22 5.27 -8.17
CA VAL A 118 -13.24 4.15 -8.33
C VAL A 118 -12.31 4.06 -7.11
N SER A 119 -12.08 2.84 -6.61
CA SER A 119 -10.91 2.56 -5.76
C SER A 119 -10.01 1.49 -6.38
N TYR A 120 -8.71 1.63 -6.18
CA TYR A 120 -7.71 0.66 -6.63
C TYR A 120 -6.75 0.34 -5.49
N ALA A 121 -6.40 -0.93 -5.35
CA ALA A 121 -5.41 -1.39 -4.39
C ALA A 121 -4.37 -2.26 -5.11
N LEU A 122 -3.20 -1.69 -5.39
CA LEU A 122 -2.05 -2.47 -5.86
C LEU A 122 -1.20 -2.82 -4.65
N THR A 123 -1.00 -4.11 -4.42
CA THR A 123 0.03 -4.54 -3.49
C THR A 123 1.28 -4.90 -4.26
N GLY A 124 2.38 -4.23 -3.92
CA GLY A 124 3.69 -4.54 -4.46
C GLY A 124 4.33 -5.65 -3.63
N GLY A 125 4.65 -6.78 -4.26
CA GLY A 125 5.34 -7.87 -3.58
C GLY A 125 5.27 -9.22 -4.30
N LEU A 126 5.38 -9.25 -5.63
CA LEU A 126 5.56 -10.50 -6.36
C LEU A 126 7.00 -10.58 -6.87
N ASP A 127 7.91 -10.98 -5.98
CA ASP A 127 9.25 -11.37 -6.37
C ASP A 127 9.23 -12.72 -7.11
N LEU A 128 8.85 -12.69 -8.39
CA LEU A 128 8.95 -13.84 -9.28
C LEU A 128 10.42 -14.04 -9.67
N ARG A 129 11.17 -14.74 -8.82
CA ARG A 129 12.48 -15.27 -9.18
C ARG A 129 12.28 -16.47 -10.09
N LYS A 130 12.91 -16.44 -11.27
CA LYS A 130 13.01 -17.62 -12.13
C LYS A 130 13.85 -18.68 -11.40
N PRO A 131 13.40 -19.95 -11.32
CA PRO A 131 14.17 -21.03 -10.70
C PRO A 131 15.50 -21.26 -11.42
#